data_AF-A0A7J9FQ60-F1
#
_entry.id   AF-A0A7J9FQ60-F1
#
_cell.length_a   1.000
_cell.length_b   1.000
_cell.length_c   1.000
_cell.angle_alpha   90.00
_cell.angle_beta   90.00
_cell.angle_gamma   90.00
#
_symmetry.space_group_name_H-M   'P 1'
#
loop_
_entity.id
_entity.type
_entity.pdbx_description
1 polymer ?
#
loop_
_entity_poly.entity_id
_entity_poly.type
_entity_poly.pdbx_seq_one_letter_code
_entity_poly.pdbx_strand_id
1 'polypeptide(L)' 'MANLWHRGVKILELGAKMFLFKFFHKVDEDRVISDAQWTFNGHLLVFHRLQEEDDPLAISL' A
#
# COMPACT_ATOMS: atom_id res chain seq x y z
N MET A 1 -1.75 -14.64 -9.01
CA MET A 1 -1.93 -14.05 -7.67
C MET A 1 -2.23 -12.55 -7.77
N ALA A 2 -3.31 -12.17 -8.46
CA ALA A 2 -3.68 -10.77 -8.71
C ALA A 2 -5.04 -10.36 -8.09
N ASN A 3 -5.70 -11.28 -7.38
CA ASN A 3 -7.09 -11.11 -6.92
C ASN A 3 -7.26 -10.30 -5.62
N LEU A 4 -6.17 -9.88 -4.96
CA LEU A 4 -6.25 -9.12 -3.71
C LEU A 4 -6.46 -7.62 -3.97
N TRP A 5 -5.82 -7.07 -5.00
CA TRP A 5 -5.87 -5.64 -5.35
C TRP A 5 -7.18 -5.20 -6.02
N HIS A 6 -8.08 -6.14 -6.35
CA HIS A 6 -9.29 -5.87 -7.12
C HIS A 6 -10.52 -5.54 -6.24
N ARG A 7 -10.42 -5.67 -4.91
CA ARG A 7 -11.53 -5.44 -3.98
C ARG A 7 -11.12 -4.38 -2.96
N GLY A 8 -11.55 -3.14 -3.17
CA GLY A 8 -11.49 -2.11 -2.13
C GLY A 8 -10.15 -1.37 -1.95
N VAL A 9 -9.25 -1.43 -2.94
CA VAL A 9 -8.00 -0.67 -2.94
C VAL A 9 -7.90 0.21 -4.18
N LYS A 10 -7.59 1.49 -3.98
CA LYS A 10 -7.18 2.40 -5.05
C LYS A 10 -5.67 2.60 -4.97
N ILE A 11 -4.97 2.31 -6.07
CA ILE A 11 -3.52 2.50 -6.18
C ILE A 11 -3.27 3.76 -7.00
N LEU A 12 -2.44 4.65 -6.48
CA LEU A 12 -1.97 5.85 -7.17
C LEU A 12 -0.45 5.76 -7.30
N GLU A 13 0.09 5.93 -8.50
CA GLU A 13 1.53 6.04 -8.71
C GLU A 13 1.96 7.49 -8.45
N LEU A 14 2.82 7.68 -7.46
CA LEU A 14 3.35 9.01 -7.09
C LEU A 14 4.64 9.34 -7.87
N GLY A 15 5.15 8.40 -8.65
CA GLY A 15 6.44 8.49 -9.33
C GLY A 15 7.59 7.97 -8.46
N ALA A 16 8.81 7.94 -9.00
CA ALA A 16 10.02 7.48 -8.30
C ALA A 16 9.90 6.08 -7.62
N LYS A 17 9.08 5.19 -8.17
CA LYS A 17 8.74 3.85 -7.61
C LYS A 17 7.94 3.88 -6.31
N MET A 18 7.35 5.03 -5.96
CA MET A 18 6.42 5.18 -4.84
C MET A 18 4.99 4.98 -5.31
N PHE A 19 4.24 4.20 -4.54
CA PHE A 19 2.83 3.90 -4.77
C PHE A 19 2.04 4.20 -3.50
N LEU A 20 0.93 4.92 -3.66
CA LEU A 20 -0.02 5.15 -2.59
C LEU A 20 -1.17 4.15 -2.71
N PHE A 21 -1.30 3.29 -1.70
CA PHE A 21 -2.38 2.34 -1.59
C PHE A 21 -3.45 2.90 -0.65
N LYS A 22 -4.60 3.27 -1.20
CA LYS A 22 -5.75 3.73 -0.42
C LYS A 22 -6.73 2.57 -0.24
N PHE A 23 -6.84 2.09 0.99
CA PHE A 23 -7.80 1.07 1.40
C PHE A 23 -9.13 1.73 1.81
N PHE A 24 -10.25 1.12 1.41
CA PHE A 24 -11.59 1.61 1.80
C PHE A 24 -12.19 0.84 2.98
N HIS A 25 -11.61 -0.29 3.36
CA HIS A 25 -11.99 -1.05 4.54
C HIS A 25 -10.76 -1.40 5.37
N LYS A 26 -10.87 -1.21 6.68
CA LYS A 26 -9.79 -1.52 7.63
C LYS A 26 -9.36 -2.99 7.58
N VAL A 27 -10.29 -3.91 7.29
CA VAL A 27 -9.97 -5.34 7.13
C VAL A 27 -9.01 -5.60 5.97
N ASP A 28 -9.05 -4.80 4.92
CA ASP A 28 -8.15 -4.94 3.77
C ASP A 28 -6.76 -4.37 4.08
N GLU A 29 -6.70 -3.28 4.85
CA GLU A 29 -5.45 -2.72 5.38
C GLU A 29 -4.78 -3.66 6.39
N ASP A 30 -5.54 -4.14 7.38
CA ASP A 30 -5.03 -5.03 8.43
C ASP A 30 -4.48 -6.33 7.84
N ARG A 31 -5.09 -6.87 6.77
CA ARG A 31 -4.54 -8.00 6.01
C ARG A 31 -3.18 -7.68 5.41
N VAL A 32 -3.00 -6.50 4.84
CA VAL A 32 -1.72 -6.11 4.24
C VAL A 32 -0.66 -5.84 5.31
N ILE A 33 -1.04 -5.29 6.47
CA ILE A 33 -0.07 -4.99 7.54
C ILE A 33 0.30 -6.24 8.34
N SER A 34 -0.63 -7.16 8.58
CA SER A 34 -0.42 -8.33 9.45
C SER A 34 0.20 -9.54 8.74
N ASP A 35 -0.09 -9.73 7.45
CA ASP A 35 0.25 -10.95 6.72
C ASP A 35 1.48 -10.75 5.81
N ALA A 36 2.69 -10.86 6.38
CA ALA A 36 3.95 -11.12 5.67
C ALA A 36 4.36 -10.18 4.50
N GLN A 37 5.49 -10.55 3.87
CA GLN A 37 6.17 -9.81 2.81
C GLN A 37 5.36 -9.77 1.50
N TRP A 38 4.66 -8.68 1.25
CA TRP A 38 3.84 -8.52 0.04
C TRP A 38 4.69 -8.23 -1.18
N THR A 39 4.44 -8.93 -2.28
CA THR A 39 5.04 -8.62 -3.57
C THR A 39 4.04 -7.97 -4.52
N PHE A 40 4.46 -6.91 -5.21
CA PHE A 40 3.74 -6.31 -6.32
C PHE A 40 4.62 -6.36 -7.57
N ASN A 41 4.09 -6.88 -8.67
CA ASN A 41 4.84 -7.10 -9.92
C ASN A 41 6.18 -7.85 -9.73
N GLY A 42 6.23 -8.82 -8.80
CA GLY A 42 7.45 -9.60 -8.52
C GLY A 42 8.50 -8.89 -7.66
N HIS A 43 8.20 -7.68 -7.16
CA HIS A 43 9.05 -6.93 -6.25
C HIS A 43 8.45 -6.91 -4.85
N LEU A 44 9.28 -7.06 -3.81
CA LEU A 44 8.87 -6.88 -2.43
C LEU A 44 8.45 -5.43 -2.18
N LEU A 45 7.30 -5.23 -1.58
CA LEU A 45 6.81 -3.94 -1.13
C LEU A 45 7.36 -3.63 0.25
N VAL A 46 7.95 -2.43 0.38
CA VAL A 46 8.15 -1.77 1.66
C VAL A 46 7.04 -0.75 1.80
N PHE A 47 6.32 -0.79 2.92
CA PHE A 47 5.16 0.06 3.15
C PHE A 47 5.25 0.73 4.52
N HIS A 48 4.75 1.96 4.58
CA HIS A 48 4.58 2.74 5.81
C HIS A 48 3.11 3.12 5.94
N ARG A 49 2.56 3.00 7.15
CA ARG A 49 1.17 3.36 7.43
C ARG A 49 1.08 4.86 7.72
N LEU A 50 0.54 5.61 6.77
CA LEU A 50 0.26 7.04 6.93
C LEU A 50 -0.74 7.29 8.06
N GLN A 51 -0.49 8.31 8.87
CA GLN A 51 -1.48 8.96 9.73
C GLN A 51 -2.21 10.06 8.96
N GLU A 52 -3.36 10.55 9.48
CA GLU A 52 -4.19 11.55 8.81
C GLU A 52 -3.46 12.85 8.45
N GLU A 53 -2.37 13.17 9.15
CA GLU A 53 -1.59 14.39 8.98
C GLU A 53 -0.26 14.17 8.23
N ASP A 54 0.04 12.93 7.81
CA ASP A 54 1.30 12.62 7.12
C ASP A 54 1.22 13.00 5.63
N ASP A 55 2.24 13.70 5.14
CA ASP A 55 2.43 13.91 3.70
C ASP A 55 3.07 12.66 3.08
N PRO A 56 2.39 11.96 2.14
CA PRO A 56 2.93 10.78 1.46
C PRO A 56 4.26 11.03 0.74
N LEU A 57 4.55 12.28 0.36
CA LEU A 57 5.77 12.67 -0.36
C LEU A 57 6.91 13.08 0.59
N ALA A 58 6.61 13.39 1.85
CA ALA A 58 7.61 13.78 2.84
C ALA A 58 8.22 12.58 3.58
N ILE A 59 7.65 11.39 3.43
CA ILE A 59 8.14 10.17 4.07
C ILE A 59 9.31 9.59 3.27
N SER A 60 10.47 9.52 3.92
CA SER A 60 11.62 8.78 3.42
C SER A 60 11.50 7.30 3.84
N LEU A 61 11.29 6.43 2.85
CA LEU A 61 11.29 4.97 2.98
C LEU A 61 12.68 4.37 2.73
#